data_AF-A0A7X8ZVR9-F1
#
_entry.id   AF-A0A7X8ZVR9-F1
#
_cell.length_a   1.000
_cell.length_b   1.000
_cell.length_c   1.000
_cell.angle_alpha   90.00
_cell.angle_beta   90.00
_cell.angle_gamma   90.00
#
_symmetry.space_group_name_H-M   'P 1'
#
loop_
_entity.id
_entity.type
_entity.pdbx_description
1 polymer ?
#
loop_
_entity_poly.entity_id
_entity_poly.type
_entity_poly.pdbx_seq_one_letter_code
_entity_poly.pdbx_strand_id
1 'polypeptide(L)'
;GLVVATVLVTHVLVEEKLSILLNEVLILVIPVTIALIVNLYMPNSEQKLMKKEAEIDLSISNILAGIAEALRKKLSWTVLSKELEIAKARVSQTLDDATRYHNNLLFNNSEYHLNYLFMRSTQLEYLLRIAKYFERITEVYPVSLEIARFVEALKNDIGYKDMATARLEELKNMREDMKSLPLPKERVEFENRAMLYQILNELEDFLFVKIQFHQNNDQLYCRIRS
;
A
#
# COMPACT_ATOMS: atom_id res chain seq x y z
N GLY A 1 -1.07 34.92 -17.87
CA GLY A 1 -0.54 35.39 -19.17
C GLY A 1 -0.94 36.81 -19.45
N LEU A 2 -2.23 37.09 -19.65
CA LEU A 2 -2.74 38.41 -20.08
C LEU A 2 -2.37 39.58 -19.15
N VAL A 3 -2.55 39.44 -17.83
CA VAL A 3 -2.29 40.55 -16.87
C VAL A 3 -0.83 41.00 -16.88
N VAL A 4 0.12 40.06 -16.96
CA VAL A 4 1.56 40.35 -16.95
C VAL A 4 1.99 41.01 -18.26
N ALA A 5 1.42 40.56 -19.39
CA ALA A 5 1.68 41.18 -20.70
C ALA A 5 1.15 42.61 -20.78
N THR A 6 -0.02 42.89 -20.19
CA THR A 6 -0.62 44.24 -20.20
C THR A 6 0.21 45.24 -19.39
N VAL A 7 0.72 44.83 -18.22
CA VAL A 7 1.57 45.70 -17.38
C VAL A 7 2.87 46.04 -18.11
N LEU A 8 3.50 45.06 -18.75
CA LEU A 8 4.74 45.24 -19.52
C LEU A 8 4.53 46.18 -20.71
N VAL A 9 3.48 45.96 -21.49
CA VAL A 9 3.15 46.81 -22.65
C VAL A 9 2.86 48.25 -22.21
N THR A 10 2.18 48.45 -21.08
CA THR A 10 1.85 49.79 -20.57
C THR A 10 3.09 50.55 -20.11
N HIS A 11 4.04 49.89 -19.44
CA HIS A 11 5.27 50.57 -19.00
C HIS A 11 6.22 50.90 -20.16
N VAL A 12 6.37 49.99 -21.13
CA VAL A 12 7.17 50.22 -22.35
C VAL A 12 6.61 51.35 -23.22
N LEU A 13 5.28 51.50 -23.29
CA LEU A 13 4.62 52.59 -24.04
C LEU A 13 4.73 53.97 -23.37
N VAL A 14 5.03 54.03 -22.07
CA VAL A 14 4.97 55.28 -21.29
C VAL A 14 6.36 55.84 -20.98
N GLU A 15 7.44 55.04 -20.93
CA GLU A 15 8.77 55.53 -20.55
C GLU A 15 9.94 55.02 -21.42
N GLU A 16 10.69 55.94 -22.04
CA GLU A 16 11.85 55.66 -22.92
C GLU A 16 13.20 55.55 -22.16
N LYS A 17 13.30 54.75 -21.09
CA LYS A 17 14.58 54.58 -20.37
C LYS A 17 15.01 53.12 -20.22
N LEU A 18 16.25 52.86 -20.62
CA LEU A 18 16.93 51.55 -20.52
C LEU A 18 16.98 50.97 -19.10
N SER A 19 16.91 51.82 -18.07
CA SER A 19 16.86 51.42 -16.66
C SER A 19 15.56 50.71 -16.26
N ILE A 20 14.47 50.95 -16.99
CA ILE A 20 13.14 50.37 -16.70
C ILE A 20 13.05 48.95 -17.26
N LEU A 21 13.69 48.71 -18.41
CA LEU A 21 13.76 47.38 -19.04
C LEU A 21 14.39 46.33 -18.10
N LEU A 22 15.43 46.70 -17.36
CA LEU A 22 16.07 45.83 -16.36
C LEU A 22 15.10 45.46 -15.22
N ASN A 23 14.30 46.41 -14.76
CA ASN A 23 13.31 46.19 -13.70
C ASN A 23 12.19 45.25 -14.16
N GLU A 24 11.73 45.39 -15.41
CA GLU A 24 10.71 44.51 -15.99
C GLU A 24 11.21 43.07 -16.18
N VAL A 25 12.46 42.90 -16.62
CA VAL A 25 13.09 41.58 -16.72
C VAL A 25 13.18 40.94 -15.33
N LEU A 26 13.54 41.70 -14.29
CA LEU A 26 13.56 41.21 -12.90
C LEU A 26 12.17 40.78 -12.42
N ILE A 27 11.11 41.53 -12.75
CA ILE A 27 9.73 41.18 -12.39
C ILE A 27 9.26 39.89 -13.07
N LEU A 28 9.78 39.56 -14.26
CA LEU A 28 9.52 38.27 -14.93
C LEU A 28 10.38 37.13 -14.40
N VAL A 29 11.66 37.39 -14.13
CA VAL A 29 12.63 36.36 -13.77
C VAL A 29 12.45 35.92 -12.32
N ILE A 30 12.23 36.83 -11.37
CA ILE A 30 12.14 36.49 -9.94
C ILE A 30 11.03 35.46 -9.66
N PRO A 31 9.78 35.59 -10.16
CA PRO A 31 8.75 34.59 -9.93
C PRO A 31 9.08 33.25 -10.58
N VAL A 32 9.67 33.25 -11.78
CA VAL A 32 10.07 32.03 -12.50
C VAL A 32 11.21 31.33 -11.77
N THR A 33 12.21 32.05 -11.29
CA THR A 33 13.34 31.49 -10.54
C THR A 33 12.92 31.01 -9.16
N ILE A 34 12.05 31.72 -8.45
CA ILE A 34 11.49 31.24 -7.18
C ILE A 34 10.64 29.98 -7.41
N ALA A 35 9.80 29.97 -8.44
CA ALA A 35 9.04 28.77 -8.82
C ALA A 35 9.98 27.62 -9.17
N LEU A 36 11.06 27.86 -9.93
CA LEU A 36 12.06 26.87 -10.29
C LEU A 36 12.83 26.34 -9.06
N ILE A 37 13.21 27.21 -8.12
CA ILE A 37 13.90 26.82 -6.88
C ILE A 37 12.98 25.98 -6.00
N VAL A 38 11.73 26.41 -5.81
CA VAL A 38 10.71 25.62 -5.09
C VAL A 38 10.48 24.27 -5.79
N ASN A 39 10.48 24.25 -7.13
CA ASN A 39 10.34 23.05 -7.94
C ASN A 39 11.57 22.11 -7.86
N LEU A 40 12.77 22.67 -7.81
CA LEU A 40 14.04 21.93 -7.68
C LEU A 40 14.29 21.43 -6.25
N TYR A 41 13.65 22.01 -5.24
CA TYR A 41 13.75 21.57 -3.84
C TYR A 41 12.79 20.40 -3.51
N MET A 42 12.12 19.83 -4.52
CA MET A 42 11.24 18.66 -4.41
C MET A 42 11.86 17.26 -4.72
N PRO A 43 13.17 16.97 -4.56
CA PRO A 43 13.72 15.62 -4.82
C PRO A 43 13.45 14.62 -3.68
N ASN A 44 12.77 15.03 -2.61
CA ASN A 44 12.62 14.24 -1.38
C ASN A 44 11.19 13.74 -1.13
N SER A 45 10.23 14.05 -2.00
CA SER A 45 8.83 13.64 -1.82
C SER A 45 8.60 12.18 -2.19
N GLU A 46 9.18 11.70 -3.28
CA GLU A 46 9.15 10.29 -3.67
C GLU A 46 9.86 9.42 -2.62
N GLN A 47 11.06 9.81 -2.16
CA GLN A 47 11.77 9.09 -1.10
C GLN A 47 10.98 9.05 0.22
N LYS A 48 10.31 10.15 0.59
CA LYS A 48 9.40 10.18 1.74
C LYS A 48 8.21 9.26 1.55
N LEU A 49 7.66 9.17 0.34
CA LEU A 49 6.54 8.28 0.02
C LEU A 49 6.97 6.82 0.10
N MET A 50 8.09 6.46 -0.51
CA MET A 50 8.70 5.13 -0.43
C MET A 50 8.98 4.71 1.01
N LYS A 51 9.41 5.65 1.86
CA LYS A 51 9.59 5.40 3.29
C LYS A 51 8.26 5.07 3.98
N LYS A 52 7.20 5.83 3.69
CA LYS A 52 5.85 5.53 4.24
C LYS A 52 5.32 4.19 3.74
N GLU A 53 5.53 3.85 2.47
CA GLU A 53 5.18 2.54 1.89
C GLU A 53 5.92 1.41 2.62
N ALA A 54 7.21 1.56 2.89
CA ALA A 54 7.99 0.58 3.66
C ALA A 54 7.51 0.46 5.12
N GLU A 55 7.10 1.56 5.75
CA GLU A 55 6.50 1.54 7.10
C GLU A 55 5.14 0.83 7.12
N ILE A 56 4.35 0.94 6.05
CA ILE A 56 3.10 0.21 5.86
C ILE A 56 3.38 -1.29 5.65
N ASP A 57 4.34 -1.63 4.80
CA ASP A 57 4.77 -3.02 4.56
C ASP A 57 5.23 -3.70 5.85
N LEU A 58 6.00 -2.99 6.67
CA LEU A 58 6.42 -3.47 7.99
C LEU A 58 5.22 -3.69 8.93
N SER A 59 4.25 -2.76 8.94
CA SER A 59 3.01 -2.94 9.72
C SER A 59 2.23 -4.18 9.28
N ILE A 60 2.05 -4.40 7.97
CA ILE A 60 1.39 -5.60 7.43
C ILE A 60 2.16 -6.87 7.82
N SER A 61 3.48 -6.85 7.74
CA SER A 61 4.34 -7.96 8.15
C SER A 61 4.16 -8.31 9.62
N ASN A 62 4.13 -7.30 10.51
CA ASN A 62 3.91 -7.52 11.93
C ASN A 62 2.50 -8.06 12.22
N ILE A 63 1.48 -7.57 11.51
CA ILE A 63 0.11 -8.09 11.61
C ILE A 63 0.05 -9.56 11.18
N LEU A 64 0.72 -9.93 10.08
CA LEU A 64 0.82 -11.34 9.65
C LEU A 64 1.52 -12.20 10.70
N ALA A 65 2.58 -11.71 11.36
CA ALA A 65 3.19 -12.40 12.49
C ALA A 65 2.20 -12.61 13.64
N GLY A 66 1.40 -11.59 13.96
CA GLY A 66 0.34 -11.66 14.97
C GLY A 66 -0.73 -12.71 14.61
N ILE A 67 -1.14 -12.77 13.34
CA ILE A 67 -2.06 -13.80 12.81
C ILE A 67 -1.45 -15.20 12.94
N ALA A 68 -0.18 -15.37 12.57
CA ALA A 68 0.52 -16.65 12.68
C ALA A 68 0.60 -17.13 14.14
N GLU A 69 0.92 -16.23 15.08
CA GLU A 69 0.93 -16.57 16.51
C GLU A 69 -0.48 -16.88 17.03
N ALA A 70 -1.51 -16.15 16.57
CA ALA A 70 -2.91 -16.40 16.93
C ALA A 70 -3.38 -17.78 16.50
N LEU A 71 -2.99 -18.25 15.31
CA LEU A 71 -3.26 -19.60 14.82
C LEU A 71 -2.56 -20.70 15.64
N ARG A 72 -1.46 -20.38 16.34
CA ARG A 72 -0.68 -21.33 17.16
C ARG A 72 -1.14 -21.39 18.61
N LYS A 73 -1.41 -20.25 19.25
CA LYS A 73 -1.55 -20.16 20.70
C LYS A 73 -2.83 -19.45 21.18
N LYS A 74 -3.78 -19.19 20.27
CA LYS A 74 -5.04 -18.49 20.58
C LYS A 74 -4.76 -17.14 21.27
N LEU A 75 -4.12 -16.24 20.54
CA LEU A 75 -3.80 -14.89 21.05
C LEU A 75 -5.06 -14.02 21.20
N SER A 76 -4.94 -12.98 22.03
CA SER A 76 -5.99 -11.98 22.22
C SER A 76 -6.21 -11.14 20.95
N TRP A 77 -7.34 -11.40 20.28
CA TRP A 77 -7.81 -10.71 19.08
C TRP A 77 -7.87 -9.18 19.19
N THR A 78 -8.19 -8.65 20.37
CA THR A 78 -8.32 -7.20 20.62
C THR A 78 -7.06 -6.38 20.32
N VAL A 79 -5.88 -6.97 20.46
CA VAL A 79 -4.61 -6.29 20.15
C VAL A 79 -4.41 -6.23 18.64
N LEU A 80 -4.65 -7.35 17.94
CA LEU A 80 -4.50 -7.47 16.50
C LEU A 80 -5.48 -6.55 15.74
N SER A 81 -6.73 -6.45 16.20
CA SER A 81 -7.72 -5.55 15.60
C SER A 81 -7.31 -4.08 15.70
N LYS A 82 -6.74 -3.66 16.84
CA LYS A 82 -6.24 -2.30 17.02
C LYS A 82 -5.05 -2.00 16.08
N GLU A 83 -4.11 -2.93 15.94
CA GLU A 83 -2.97 -2.76 15.03
C GLU A 83 -3.41 -2.65 13.56
N LEU A 84 -4.41 -3.44 13.16
CA LEU A 84 -5.03 -3.37 11.84
C LEU A 84 -5.66 -2.01 11.57
N GLU A 85 -6.46 -1.47 12.49
CA GLU A 85 -7.09 -0.15 12.33
C GLU A 85 -6.05 0.98 12.26
N ILE A 86 -4.97 0.90 13.06
CA ILE A 86 -3.86 1.85 12.99
C ILE A 86 -3.18 1.78 11.61
N ALA A 87 -2.93 0.58 11.09
CA ALA A 87 -2.33 0.39 9.78
C ALA A 87 -3.23 0.94 8.66
N LYS A 88 -4.55 0.70 8.72
CA LYS A 88 -5.51 1.25 7.74
C LYS A 88 -5.53 2.78 7.78
N ALA A 89 -5.57 3.38 8.97
CA ALA A 89 -5.51 4.84 9.11
C ALA A 89 -4.22 5.42 8.50
N ARG A 90 -3.08 4.75 8.72
CA ARG A 90 -1.79 5.15 8.11
C ARG A 90 -1.82 5.07 6.58
N VAL A 91 -2.37 4.01 6.01
CA VAL A 91 -2.51 3.88 4.55
C VAL A 91 -3.41 4.97 4.00
N SER A 92 -4.57 5.22 4.63
CA SER A 92 -5.50 6.27 4.20
C SER A 92 -4.86 7.65 4.23
N GLN A 93 -4.16 7.99 5.31
CA GLN A 93 -3.43 9.26 5.40
C GLN A 93 -2.35 9.38 4.32
N THR A 94 -1.65 8.28 4.03
CA THR A 94 -0.60 8.26 3.00
C THR A 94 -1.18 8.39 1.59
N LEU A 95 -2.36 7.80 1.32
CA LEU A 95 -3.11 7.98 0.08
C LEU A 95 -3.55 9.43 -0.11
N ASP A 96 -4.06 10.08 0.94
CA ASP A 96 -4.45 11.50 0.89
C ASP A 96 -3.24 12.39 0.57
N ASP A 97 -2.11 12.15 1.24
CA ASP A 97 -0.86 12.86 0.98
C ASP A 97 -0.38 12.64 -0.46
N ALA A 98 -0.32 11.38 -0.92
CA ALA A 98 0.11 11.01 -2.26
C ALA A 98 -0.79 11.61 -3.35
N THR A 99 -2.10 11.66 -3.12
CA THR A 99 -3.07 12.26 -4.07
C THR A 99 -2.89 13.77 -4.17
N ARG A 100 -2.65 14.46 -3.04
CA ARG A 100 -2.32 15.90 -3.05
C ARG A 100 -1.03 16.18 -3.80
N TYR A 101 -0.04 15.29 -3.68
CA TYR A 101 1.21 15.38 -4.40
C TYR A 101 1.04 15.12 -5.91
N HIS A 102 0.20 14.14 -6.29
CA HIS A 102 -0.12 13.82 -7.69
C HIS A 102 -0.76 14.99 -8.45
N ASN A 103 -1.72 15.67 -7.83
CA ASN A 103 -2.44 16.80 -8.45
C ASN A 103 -1.54 18.01 -8.75
N ASN A 104 -0.30 18.03 -8.24
CA ASN A 104 0.68 19.07 -8.55
C ASN A 104 1.49 18.82 -9.83
N LEU A 105 1.14 17.83 -10.68
CA LEU A 105 1.77 17.55 -11.99
C LEU A 105 3.26 17.16 -11.98
N LEU A 106 3.88 16.97 -10.81
CA LEU A 106 5.34 16.82 -10.64
C LEU A 106 5.85 15.38 -10.43
N PHE A 107 4.99 14.36 -10.47
CA PHE A 107 5.38 12.98 -10.18
C PHE A 107 5.26 12.10 -11.42
N ASN A 108 6.39 11.77 -12.04
CA ASN A 108 6.43 10.91 -13.22
C ASN A 108 5.97 9.46 -12.94
N ASN A 109 6.00 9.04 -11.65
CA ASN A 109 5.67 7.69 -11.18
C ASN A 109 4.53 7.66 -10.14
N SER A 110 3.81 8.77 -9.90
CA SER A 110 2.79 8.83 -8.83
C SER A 110 1.69 7.79 -8.95
N GLU A 111 1.34 7.39 -10.18
CA GLU A 111 0.31 6.39 -10.42
C GLU A 111 0.68 5.03 -9.82
N TYR A 112 1.95 4.64 -9.93
CA TYR A 112 2.43 3.38 -9.34
C TYR A 112 2.31 3.38 -7.82
N HIS A 113 2.76 4.45 -7.16
CA HIS A 113 2.68 4.57 -5.70
C HIS A 113 1.24 4.62 -5.20
N LEU A 114 0.36 5.33 -5.91
CA LEU A 114 -1.08 5.33 -5.61
C LEU A 114 -1.65 3.91 -5.73
N ASN A 115 -1.38 3.22 -6.84
CA ASN A 115 -1.83 1.84 -7.06
C ASN A 115 -1.26 0.89 -6.01
N TYR A 116 -0.01 1.10 -5.57
CA TYR A 116 0.62 0.32 -4.52
C TYR A 116 -0.08 0.50 -3.18
N LEU A 117 -0.35 1.74 -2.79
CA LEU A 117 -1.08 2.06 -1.57
C LEU A 117 -2.53 1.58 -1.60
N PHE A 118 -3.22 1.66 -2.74
CA PHE A 118 -4.56 1.08 -2.91
C PHE A 118 -4.52 -0.44 -2.70
N MET A 119 -3.58 -1.13 -3.32
CA MET A 119 -3.38 -2.57 -3.11
C MET A 119 -3.13 -2.90 -1.63
N ARG A 120 -2.27 -2.15 -0.92
CA ARG A 120 -2.05 -2.34 0.53
C ARG A 120 -3.29 -2.04 1.37
N SER A 121 -4.07 -1.03 0.99
CA SER A 121 -5.35 -0.73 1.64
C SER A 121 -6.30 -1.92 1.55
N THR A 122 -6.49 -2.46 0.34
CA THR A 122 -7.36 -3.62 0.12
C THR A 122 -6.85 -4.85 0.87
N GLN A 123 -5.54 -5.12 0.85
CA GLN A 123 -4.91 -6.19 1.61
C GLN A 123 -5.21 -6.13 3.12
N LEU A 124 -5.16 -4.94 3.72
CA LEU A 124 -5.52 -4.75 5.14
C LEU A 124 -6.99 -5.08 5.41
N GLU A 125 -7.91 -4.93 4.44
CA GLU A 125 -9.31 -5.34 4.61
C GLU A 125 -9.46 -6.86 4.70
N TYR A 126 -8.72 -7.62 3.89
CA TYR A 126 -8.65 -9.08 3.99
C TYR A 126 -8.11 -9.51 5.36
N LEU A 127 -7.02 -8.87 5.83
CA LEU A 127 -6.46 -9.17 7.15
C LEU A 127 -7.44 -8.83 8.29
N LEU A 128 -8.23 -7.77 8.16
CA LEU A 128 -9.26 -7.42 9.12
C LEU A 128 -10.38 -8.47 9.17
N ARG A 129 -10.78 -9.04 8.03
CA ARG A 129 -11.78 -10.11 7.97
C ARG A 129 -11.25 -11.43 8.52
N ILE A 130 -10.02 -11.83 8.16
CA ILE A 130 -9.32 -12.98 8.76
C ILE A 130 -9.44 -12.92 10.26
N ALA A 131 -9.16 -11.74 10.80
CA ALA A 131 -8.91 -11.65 12.19
C ALA A 131 -10.21 -11.64 13.03
N LYS A 132 -11.37 -11.31 12.42
CA LYS A 132 -12.71 -11.58 12.97
C LYS A 132 -13.05 -13.07 13.07
N TYR A 133 -12.46 -13.94 12.23
CA TYR A 133 -12.71 -15.38 12.32
C TYR A 133 -12.10 -15.99 13.58
N PHE A 134 -11.04 -15.39 14.16
CA PHE A 134 -10.45 -15.88 15.41
C PHE A 134 -11.39 -15.79 16.61
N GLU A 135 -12.36 -14.87 16.61
CA GLU A 135 -13.38 -14.81 17.68
C GLU A 135 -14.20 -16.12 17.77
N ARG A 136 -14.29 -16.86 16.66
CA ARG A 136 -15.09 -18.07 16.53
C ARG A 136 -14.27 -19.36 16.59
N ILE A 137 -12.94 -19.25 16.54
CA ILE A 137 -12.06 -20.42 16.66
C ILE A 137 -11.89 -20.77 18.14
N THR A 138 -12.37 -21.94 18.52
CA THR A 138 -12.40 -22.37 19.92
C THR A 138 -11.15 -23.16 20.32
N GLU A 139 -10.54 -23.87 19.36
CA GLU A 139 -9.46 -24.83 19.58
C GLU A 139 -8.40 -24.76 18.45
N VAL A 140 -7.17 -25.18 18.77
CA VAL A 140 -6.04 -25.27 17.82
C VAL A 140 -6.03 -26.67 17.21
N TYR A 141 -5.99 -26.75 15.88
CA TYR A 141 -5.97 -28.01 15.13
C TYR A 141 -4.67 -28.14 14.33
N PRO A 142 -4.24 -29.35 13.92
CA PRO A 142 -3.05 -29.52 13.08
C PRO A 142 -3.03 -28.61 11.84
N VAL A 143 -4.20 -28.43 11.20
CA VAL A 143 -4.39 -27.54 10.06
C VAL A 143 -4.12 -26.06 10.42
N SER A 144 -4.46 -25.61 11.63
CA SER A 144 -4.18 -24.22 12.01
C SER A 144 -2.68 -23.97 12.14
N LEU A 145 -1.89 -24.99 12.54
CA LEU A 145 -0.43 -24.91 12.58
C LEU A 145 0.18 -24.85 11.18
N GLU A 146 -0.40 -25.55 10.20
CA GLU A 146 -0.01 -25.45 8.79
C GLU A 146 -0.25 -24.04 8.25
N ILE A 147 -1.45 -23.50 8.46
CA ILE A 147 -1.79 -22.12 8.07
C ILE A 147 -0.86 -21.13 8.79
N ALA A 148 -0.53 -21.35 10.06
CA ALA A 148 0.40 -20.50 10.79
C ALA A 148 1.81 -20.49 10.17
N ARG A 149 2.30 -21.64 9.67
CA ARG A 149 3.60 -21.71 8.99
C ARG A 149 3.56 -20.97 7.65
N PHE A 150 2.48 -21.15 6.89
CA PHE A 150 2.27 -20.42 5.65
C PHE A 150 2.27 -18.91 5.86
N VAL A 151 1.49 -18.41 6.83
CA VAL A 151 1.39 -16.98 7.14
C VAL A 151 2.74 -16.42 7.63
N GLU A 152 3.50 -17.18 8.42
CA GLU A 152 4.85 -16.79 8.85
C GLU A 152 5.82 -16.64 7.68
N ALA A 153 5.70 -17.49 6.66
CA ALA A 153 6.51 -17.42 5.46
C ALA A 153 6.09 -16.21 4.60
N LEU A 154 4.77 -16.01 4.42
CA LEU A 154 4.19 -14.88 3.70
C LEU A 154 4.60 -13.52 4.27
N LYS A 155 4.80 -13.42 5.59
CA LYS A 155 5.32 -12.20 6.23
C LYS A 155 6.60 -11.68 5.58
N ASN A 156 7.52 -12.57 5.21
CA ASN A 156 8.83 -12.19 4.67
C ASN A 156 8.76 -11.79 3.19
N ASP A 157 7.61 -12.01 2.55
CA ASP A 157 7.37 -11.76 1.13
C ASP A 157 6.64 -10.43 0.89
N ILE A 158 6.36 -9.67 1.95
CA ILE A 158 5.75 -8.36 1.86
C ILE A 158 6.76 -7.35 1.32
N GLY A 159 6.49 -6.86 0.11
CA GLY A 159 7.21 -5.73 -0.46
C GLY A 159 6.82 -5.50 -1.92
N TYR A 160 7.69 -4.82 -2.67
CA TYR A 160 7.44 -4.51 -4.07
C TYR A 160 7.45 -5.73 -5.00
N LYS A 161 8.33 -6.72 -4.78
CA LYS A 161 8.48 -7.86 -5.69
C LYS A 161 7.21 -8.73 -5.68
N ASP A 162 6.92 -9.37 -6.81
CA ASP A 162 5.90 -10.42 -6.85
C ASP A 162 6.47 -11.70 -6.25
N MET A 163 6.00 -12.01 -5.04
CA MET A 163 6.15 -13.32 -4.39
C MET A 163 4.78 -13.98 -4.19
N ALA A 164 3.70 -13.30 -4.56
CA ALA A 164 2.33 -13.73 -4.30
C ALA A 164 1.93 -14.88 -5.22
N THR A 165 2.42 -14.89 -6.47
CA THR A 165 2.18 -15.98 -7.42
C THR A 165 2.66 -17.33 -6.86
N ALA A 166 3.86 -17.40 -6.31
CA ALA A 166 4.40 -18.62 -5.71
C ALA A 166 3.64 -19.04 -4.45
N ARG A 167 3.27 -18.09 -3.58
CA ARG A 167 2.49 -18.35 -2.37
C ARG A 167 1.06 -18.81 -2.66
N LEU A 168 0.48 -18.36 -3.77
CA LEU A 168 -0.85 -18.79 -4.17
C LEU A 168 -0.89 -20.28 -4.54
N GLU A 169 0.18 -20.79 -5.16
CA GLU A 169 0.30 -22.22 -5.46
C GLU A 169 0.42 -23.06 -4.18
N GLU A 170 1.24 -22.63 -3.22
CA GLU A 170 1.35 -23.27 -1.90
C GLU A 170 0.00 -23.29 -1.16
N LEU A 171 -0.75 -22.18 -1.18
CA LEU A 171 -2.07 -22.07 -0.56
C LEU A 171 -3.10 -23.01 -1.21
N LYS A 172 -3.04 -23.18 -2.53
CA LYS A 172 -3.92 -24.13 -3.25
C LYS A 172 -3.65 -25.57 -2.83
N ASN A 173 -2.37 -25.95 -2.67
CA ASN A 173 -2.02 -27.29 -2.20
C ASN A 173 -2.57 -27.55 -0.79
N MET A 174 -2.41 -26.59 0.14
CA MET A 174 -2.99 -26.70 1.48
C MET A 174 -4.51 -26.87 1.46
N ARG A 175 -5.20 -26.25 0.50
CA ARG A 175 -6.65 -26.39 0.35
C ARG A 175 -7.04 -27.80 -0.08
N GLU A 176 -6.28 -28.41 -0.99
CA GLU A 176 -6.48 -29.80 -1.38
C GLU A 176 -6.17 -30.77 -0.23
N ASP A 177 -5.11 -30.50 0.54
CA ASP A 177 -4.78 -31.28 1.75
C ASP A 177 -5.93 -31.24 2.75
N MET A 178 -6.51 -30.06 3.00
CA MET A 178 -7.69 -29.92 3.88
C MET A 178 -8.91 -30.70 3.37
N LYS A 179 -9.14 -30.75 2.05
CA LYS A 179 -10.25 -31.52 1.46
C LYS A 179 -10.05 -33.03 1.60
N SER A 180 -8.80 -33.49 1.66
CA SER A 180 -8.46 -34.91 1.80
C SER A 180 -8.66 -35.43 3.24
N LEU A 181 -8.83 -34.54 4.22
CA LEU A 181 -9.02 -34.92 5.62
C LEU A 181 -10.32 -35.71 5.83
N PRO A 182 -10.35 -36.67 6.77
CA PRO A 182 -11.58 -37.35 7.16
C PRO A 182 -12.65 -36.33 7.57
N LEU A 183 -13.93 -36.65 7.30
CA LEU A 183 -15.05 -35.82 7.73
C LEU A 183 -14.97 -35.52 9.24
N PRO A 184 -15.32 -34.30 9.66
CA PRO A 184 -15.32 -33.95 11.06
C PRO A 184 -16.28 -34.85 11.83
N LYS A 185 -15.81 -35.40 12.95
CA LYS A 185 -16.61 -36.31 13.78
C LYS A 185 -17.53 -35.55 14.72
N GLU A 186 -17.15 -34.31 15.04
CA GLU A 186 -17.87 -33.45 15.97
C GLU A 186 -18.22 -32.10 15.34
N ARG A 187 -19.28 -31.47 15.85
CA ARG A 187 -19.70 -30.12 15.40
C ARG A 187 -18.62 -29.08 15.64
N VAL A 188 -17.93 -29.13 16.78
CA VAL A 188 -16.85 -28.19 17.13
C VAL A 188 -15.72 -28.29 16.12
N GLU A 189 -15.36 -29.51 15.72
CA GLU A 189 -14.35 -29.74 14.68
C GLU A 189 -14.81 -29.19 13.32
N PHE A 190 -16.06 -29.41 12.94
CA PHE A 190 -16.63 -28.84 11.71
C PHE A 190 -16.58 -27.30 11.71
N GLU A 191 -17.01 -26.66 12.79
CA GLU A 191 -17.04 -25.20 12.90
C GLU A 191 -15.63 -24.60 12.85
N ASN A 192 -14.66 -25.18 13.54
CA ASN A 192 -13.26 -24.75 13.48
C ASN A 192 -12.68 -24.92 12.07
N ARG A 193 -12.86 -26.09 11.43
CA ARG A 193 -12.41 -26.31 10.04
C ARG A 193 -13.04 -25.33 9.05
N ALA A 194 -14.33 -25.01 9.23
CA ALA A 194 -15.00 -24.01 8.42
C ALA A 194 -14.38 -22.61 8.58
N MET A 195 -14.02 -22.21 9.81
CA MET A 195 -13.35 -20.93 10.05
C MET A 195 -11.94 -20.90 9.42
N LEU A 196 -11.18 -21.98 9.54
CA LEU A 196 -9.87 -22.09 8.88
C LEU A 196 -9.98 -22.00 7.35
N TYR A 197 -11.03 -22.60 6.76
CA TYR A 197 -11.30 -22.47 5.33
C TYR A 197 -11.63 -21.03 4.92
N GLN A 198 -12.37 -20.28 5.75
CA GLN A 198 -12.62 -18.86 5.50
C GLN A 198 -11.32 -18.05 5.55
N ILE A 199 -10.43 -18.34 6.50
CA ILE A 199 -9.09 -17.71 6.57
C ILE A 199 -8.30 -17.98 5.27
N LEU A 200 -8.35 -19.21 4.75
CA LEU A 200 -7.69 -19.53 3.48
C LEU A 200 -8.25 -18.75 2.28
N ASN A 201 -9.56 -18.49 2.25
CA ASN A 201 -10.17 -17.69 1.19
C ASN A 201 -9.69 -16.23 1.25
N GLU A 202 -9.67 -15.64 2.45
CA GLU A 202 -9.18 -14.27 2.61
C GLU A 202 -7.68 -14.13 2.28
N LEU A 203 -6.87 -15.16 2.60
CA LEU A 203 -5.46 -15.21 2.22
C LEU A 203 -5.27 -15.37 0.71
N GLU A 204 -6.11 -16.15 0.04
CA GLU A 204 -6.11 -16.27 -1.42
C GLU A 204 -6.38 -14.91 -2.08
N ASP A 205 -7.43 -14.22 -1.64
CA ASP A 205 -7.75 -12.91 -2.19
C ASP A 205 -6.67 -11.86 -1.85
N PHE A 206 -6.08 -11.91 -0.66
CA PHE A 206 -4.94 -11.06 -0.27
C PHE A 206 -3.77 -11.20 -1.25
N LEU A 207 -3.46 -12.43 -1.69
CA LEU A 207 -2.42 -12.71 -2.68
C LEU A 207 -2.86 -12.25 -4.08
N PHE A 208 -4.12 -12.50 -4.43
CA PHE A 208 -4.65 -12.16 -5.75
C PHE A 208 -4.59 -10.66 -6.03
N VAL A 209 -4.90 -9.81 -5.04
CA VAL A 209 -4.75 -8.34 -5.19
C VAL A 209 -3.31 -7.95 -5.55
N LYS A 210 -2.30 -8.60 -4.96
CA LYS A 210 -0.89 -8.35 -5.27
C LYS A 210 -0.53 -8.79 -6.69
N ILE A 211 -1.05 -9.95 -7.12
CA ILE A 211 -0.87 -10.46 -8.49
C ILE A 211 -1.50 -9.50 -9.51
N GLN A 212 -2.74 -9.06 -9.29
CA GLN A 212 -3.42 -8.10 -10.14
C GLN A 212 -2.69 -6.75 -10.20
N PHE A 213 -2.16 -6.28 -9.06
CA PHE A 213 -1.34 -5.08 -9.03
C PHE A 213 -0.15 -5.20 -9.98
N HIS A 214 0.60 -6.31 -9.94
CA HIS A 214 1.73 -6.53 -10.84
C HIS A 214 1.32 -6.56 -12.30
N GLN A 215 0.32 -7.37 -12.65
CA GLN A 215 -0.19 -7.46 -14.02
C GLN A 215 -0.59 -6.10 -14.61
N ASN A 216 -1.15 -5.22 -13.79
CA ASN A 216 -1.59 -3.89 -14.22
C ASN A 216 -0.48 -2.83 -14.20
N ASN A 217 0.63 -3.05 -13.48
CA ASN A 217 1.65 -2.04 -13.22
C ASN A 217 3.07 -2.44 -13.65
N ASP A 218 3.26 -3.59 -14.32
CA ASP A 218 4.59 -4.09 -14.70
C ASP A 218 5.43 -3.07 -15.48
N GLN A 219 4.80 -2.33 -16.42
CA GLN A 219 5.50 -1.29 -17.17
C GLN A 219 5.94 -0.10 -16.31
N LEU A 220 5.14 0.26 -15.30
CA LEU A 220 5.46 1.33 -14.36
C LEU A 220 6.55 0.87 -13.38
N TYR A 221 6.51 -0.39 -12.95
CA TYR A 221 7.51 -0.98 -12.08
C TYR A 221 8.92 -0.93 -12.69
N CYS A 222 9.06 -1.23 -13.99
CA CYS A 222 10.33 -1.15 -14.69
C CYS A 222 10.92 0.28 -14.71
N ARG A 223 10.08 1.33 -14.81
CA ARG A 223 10.52 2.73 -14.88
C ARG A 223 11.02 3.28 -13.54
N ILE A 224 10.52 2.76 -12.43
CA ILE A 224 10.95 3.19 -11.07
C ILE A 224 12.28 2.54 -10.69
N ARG A 225 12.63 1.42 -11.33
CA ARG A 225 13.82 0.63 -11.01
C ARG A 225 14.99 0.85 -11.98
N SER A 226 14.77 1.52 -13.11
CA SER A 226 15.78 1.92 -14.10
C SER A 226 16.46 3.24 -13.72
#